data_AF-Q61411-F1
#
_entry.id   AF-Q61411-F1
#
_cell.length_a   1.000
_cell.length_b   1.000
_cell.length_c   1.000
_cell.angle_alpha   90.00
_cell.angle_beta   90.00
_cell.angle_gamma   90.00
#
_symmetry.space_group_name_H-M   'P 1'
#
loop_
_entity.id
_entity.type
_entity.pdbx_description
1 polymer ?
#
loop_
_entity_poly.entity_id
_entity_poly.type
_entity_poly.pdbx_seq_one_letter_code
_entity_poly.pdbx_strand_id
1 'polypeptide(L)'
;MTEYKLVVVGAGGVGKSALTIQLIQNHFVDEYDPTIEDSYRKQVVIDGETCLLDILDTAGQEEYSAMRDQYMRTGEGFLCVFAINNTKSFEDIHQYREQIKRVKDSDDVPMVLVGNKCDLAARTVESRQAQDLARSYGIPYIETSAKTRQGVEDAFYTLVREIRQHKLRKLNPPDESGPGCMSCKCVLS
;
A
#
# COMPACT_ATOMS: atom_id res chain seq x y z
N MET A 1 -9.63 -13.89 16.27
CA MET A 1 -8.80 -13.73 15.06
C MET A 1 -9.00 -12.31 14.56
N THR A 2 -7.90 -11.58 14.33
CA THR A 2 -7.95 -10.20 13.84
C THR A 2 -8.23 -10.19 12.34
N GLU A 3 -9.16 -9.36 11.89
CA GLU A 3 -9.40 -9.08 10.47
C GLU A 3 -8.63 -7.81 10.08
N TYR A 4 -8.00 -7.82 8.90
CA TYR A 4 -7.28 -6.69 8.33
C TYR A 4 -7.87 -6.32 6.98
N LYS A 5 -8.40 -5.10 6.85
CA LYS A 5 -8.99 -4.59 5.61
C LYS A 5 -7.92 -3.97 4.72
N LEU A 6 -7.47 -4.70 3.71
CA LEU A 6 -6.42 -4.27 2.79
C LEU A 6 -7.05 -3.77 1.50
N VAL A 7 -6.52 -2.69 0.94
CA VAL A 7 -6.98 -2.19 -0.36
C VAL A 7 -5.80 -2.12 -1.33
N VAL A 8 -5.97 -2.66 -2.52
CA VAL A 8 -4.95 -2.63 -3.57
C VAL A 8 -5.28 -1.52 -4.56
N VAL A 9 -4.45 -0.47 -4.60
CA VAL A 9 -4.65 0.71 -5.47
C VAL A 9 -3.51 0.87 -6.46
N GLY A 10 -3.76 1.59 -7.55
CA GLY A 10 -2.78 1.82 -8.62
C GLY A 10 -3.43 1.84 -10.00
N ALA A 11 -2.70 2.35 -10.99
CA ALA A 11 -3.17 2.51 -12.36
C ALA A 11 -3.68 1.20 -13.00
N GLY A 12 -4.42 1.32 -14.10
CA GLY A 12 -4.86 0.18 -14.92
C GLY A 12 -3.68 -0.66 -15.40
N GLY A 13 -3.85 -1.99 -15.46
CA GLY A 13 -2.86 -2.90 -16.03
C GLY A 13 -1.56 -3.09 -15.24
N VAL A 14 -1.41 -2.51 -14.03
CA VAL A 14 -0.19 -2.72 -13.20
C VAL A 14 -0.12 -4.12 -12.57
N GLY A 15 -1.23 -4.85 -12.53
CA GLY A 15 -1.32 -6.22 -12.03
C GLY A 15 -1.84 -6.36 -10.59
N LYS A 16 -2.70 -5.44 -10.13
CA LYS A 16 -3.36 -5.49 -8.82
C LYS A 16 -4.11 -6.82 -8.61
N SER A 17 -5.00 -7.14 -9.55
CA SER A 17 -5.79 -8.38 -9.55
C SER A 17 -4.91 -9.61 -9.66
N ALA A 18 -3.87 -9.58 -10.49
CA ALA A 18 -2.92 -10.68 -10.60
C ALA A 18 -2.16 -10.93 -9.28
N LEU A 19 -1.76 -9.88 -8.54
CA LEU A 19 -1.17 -10.03 -7.21
C LEU A 19 -2.18 -10.60 -6.20
N THR A 20 -3.41 -10.08 -6.19
CA THR A 20 -4.47 -10.55 -5.30
C THR A 20 -4.82 -12.01 -5.57
N ILE A 21 -5.09 -12.38 -6.81
CA ILE A 21 -5.41 -13.76 -7.21
C ILE A 21 -4.23 -14.69 -6.92
N GLN A 22 -2.98 -14.27 -7.19
CA GLN A 22 -1.81 -15.08 -6.87
C GLN A 22 -1.69 -15.34 -5.36
N LEU A 23 -1.99 -14.34 -4.52
CA LEU A 23 -2.06 -14.54 -3.07
C LEU A 23 -3.20 -15.50 -2.69
N ILE A 24 -4.41 -15.29 -3.22
CA ILE A 24 -5.61 -16.02 -2.79
C ILE A 24 -5.60 -17.46 -3.28
N GLN A 25 -5.28 -17.68 -4.55
CA GLN A 25 -5.49 -18.94 -5.28
C GLN A 25 -4.18 -19.67 -5.61
N ASN A 26 -3.00 -19.07 -5.36
CA ASN A 26 -1.71 -19.58 -5.82
C ASN A 26 -1.69 -19.85 -7.34
N HIS A 27 -2.40 -19.01 -8.10
CA HIS A 27 -2.51 -19.11 -9.54
C HIS A 27 -2.26 -17.74 -10.18
N PHE A 28 -1.63 -17.74 -11.36
CA PHE A 28 -1.45 -16.56 -12.18
C PHE A 28 -2.31 -16.67 -13.43
N VAL A 29 -3.16 -15.66 -13.65
CA VAL A 29 -4.04 -15.54 -14.81
C VAL A 29 -3.36 -14.61 -15.82
N ASP A 30 -3.00 -15.15 -16.99
CA ASP A 30 -2.36 -14.39 -18.07
C ASP A 30 -3.32 -13.41 -18.77
N GLU A 31 -4.61 -13.73 -18.81
CA GLU A 31 -5.64 -12.90 -19.43
C GLU A 31 -5.95 -11.67 -18.56
N TYR A 32 -6.02 -10.50 -19.21
CA TYR A 32 -6.32 -9.24 -18.55
C TYR A 32 -7.76 -8.80 -18.86
N ASP A 33 -8.58 -8.78 -17.82
CA ASP A 33 -9.88 -8.13 -17.82
C ASP A 33 -9.85 -6.96 -16.81
N PRO A 34 -10.20 -5.72 -17.21
CA PRO A 34 -10.25 -4.61 -16.27
C PRO A 34 -11.26 -4.82 -15.13
N THR A 35 -10.75 -4.97 -13.92
CA THR A 35 -11.56 -5.04 -12.70
C THR A 35 -12.32 -3.74 -12.46
N ILE A 36 -13.57 -3.87 -12.01
CA ILE A 36 -14.35 -2.77 -11.42
C ILE A 36 -14.06 -2.73 -9.91
N GLU A 37 -14.42 -3.80 -9.21
CA GLU A 37 -14.13 -4.02 -7.80
C GLU A 37 -14.37 -5.50 -7.48
N ASP A 38 -13.43 -6.15 -6.80
CA ASP A 38 -13.59 -7.52 -6.30
C ASP A 38 -13.11 -7.60 -4.84
N SER A 39 -13.77 -8.43 -4.04
CA SER A 39 -13.40 -8.66 -2.63
C SER A 39 -13.03 -10.12 -2.40
N TYR A 40 -11.89 -10.33 -1.75
CA TYR A 40 -11.35 -11.64 -1.43
C TYR A 40 -11.02 -11.75 0.04
N ARG A 41 -11.18 -12.96 0.59
CA ARG A 41 -10.86 -13.25 1.99
C ARG A 41 -9.93 -14.45 2.10
N LYS A 42 -8.85 -14.32 2.86
CA LYS A 42 -7.90 -15.41 3.11
C LYS A 42 -7.43 -15.42 4.55
N GLN A 43 -7.53 -16.56 5.21
CA GLN A 43 -6.92 -16.80 6.50
C GLN A 43 -5.44 -17.15 6.31
N VAL A 44 -4.56 -16.48 7.06
CA VAL A 44 -3.11 -16.67 7.01
C VAL A 44 -2.51 -16.58 8.41
N VAL A 45 -1.25 -17.02 8.57
CA VAL A 45 -0.48 -16.85 9.81
C VAL A 45 0.66 -15.89 9.53
N ILE A 46 0.67 -14.73 10.19
CA ILE A 46 1.70 -13.70 10.04
C ILE A 46 2.33 -13.44 11.42
N ASP A 47 3.63 -13.72 11.52
CA ASP A 47 4.41 -13.59 12.76
C ASP A 47 3.84 -14.42 13.92
N GLY A 48 3.38 -15.65 13.61
CA GLY A 48 2.78 -16.58 14.58
C GLY A 48 1.32 -16.29 14.95
N GLU A 49 0.77 -15.14 14.56
CA GLU A 49 -0.64 -14.80 14.79
C GLU A 49 -1.49 -15.17 13.57
N THR A 50 -2.55 -15.95 13.79
CA THR A 50 -3.57 -16.20 12.76
C THR A 50 -4.45 -14.97 12.56
N CYS A 51 -4.60 -14.51 11.32
CA CYS A 51 -5.44 -13.38 10.95
C CYS A 51 -6.23 -13.64 9.66
N LEU A 52 -7.26 -12.83 9.43
CA LEU A 52 -8.05 -12.81 8.21
C LEU A 52 -7.66 -11.58 7.39
N LEU A 53 -7.23 -11.77 6.15
CA LEU A 53 -7.08 -10.68 5.20
C LEU A 53 -8.40 -10.50 4.46
N ASP A 54 -8.98 -9.30 4.53
CA ASP A 54 -10.12 -8.85 3.73
C ASP A 54 -9.58 -7.88 2.67
N ILE A 55 -9.33 -8.40 1.48
CA ILE A 55 -8.62 -7.69 0.40
C ILE A 55 -9.64 -7.16 -0.59
N LEU A 56 -9.64 -5.85 -0.79
CA LEU A 56 -10.37 -5.20 -1.86
C LEU A 56 -9.43 -4.92 -3.03
N ASP A 57 -9.69 -5.57 -4.16
CA ASP A 57 -9.07 -5.29 -5.44
C ASP A 57 -9.89 -4.25 -6.20
N THR A 58 -9.27 -3.17 -6.67
CA THR A 58 -9.99 -2.01 -7.19
C THR A 58 -9.76 -1.81 -8.69
N ALA A 59 -10.69 -1.10 -9.34
CA ALA A 59 -10.44 -0.51 -10.64
C ALA A 59 -9.18 0.37 -10.64
N GLY A 60 -8.44 0.32 -11.75
CA GLY A 60 -7.32 1.22 -12.02
C GLY A 60 -7.62 2.28 -13.09
N GLN A 61 -8.83 2.29 -13.65
CA GLN A 61 -9.26 3.23 -14.68
C GLN A 61 -9.78 4.53 -14.03
N GLU A 62 -9.70 5.64 -14.77
CA GLU A 62 -10.10 6.96 -14.26
C GLU A 62 -11.61 7.13 -14.20
N GLU A 63 -12.36 6.38 -15.01
CA GLU A 63 -13.82 6.33 -15.06
C GLU A 63 -14.42 5.91 -13.69
N TYR A 64 -13.68 5.13 -12.90
CA TYR A 64 -14.06 4.69 -11.55
C TYR A 64 -13.45 5.56 -10.44
N SER A 65 -12.85 6.71 -10.78
CA SER A 65 -12.22 7.62 -9.81
C SER A 65 -13.19 8.13 -8.73
N ALA A 66 -14.48 8.26 -9.05
CA ALA A 66 -15.52 8.69 -8.10
C ALA A 66 -15.75 7.69 -6.96
N MET A 67 -15.41 6.41 -7.14
CA MET A 67 -15.57 5.36 -6.13
C MET A 67 -14.38 5.27 -5.16
N ARG A 68 -13.26 5.93 -5.47
CA ARG A 68 -12.01 5.79 -4.71
C ARG A 68 -12.15 6.17 -3.24
N ASP A 69 -12.89 7.24 -2.97
CA ASP A 69 -13.08 7.75 -1.62
C ASP A 69 -13.83 6.74 -0.72
N GLN A 70 -14.68 5.88 -1.29
CA GLN A 70 -15.43 4.87 -0.53
C GLN A 70 -14.48 3.82 0.06
N TYR A 71 -13.70 3.16 -0.79
CA TYR A 71 -12.79 2.11 -0.32
C TYR A 71 -11.61 2.67 0.49
N MET A 72 -11.16 3.90 0.20
CA MET A 72 -10.12 4.56 0.98
C MET A 72 -10.60 4.87 2.39
N ARG A 73 -11.88 5.17 2.58
CA ARG A 73 -12.46 5.37 3.91
C ARG A 73 -12.44 4.08 4.73
N THR A 74 -12.77 2.95 4.13
CA THR A 74 -12.92 1.67 4.86
C THR A 74 -11.62 0.86 5.01
N GLY A 75 -10.64 1.03 4.12
CA GLY A 75 -9.37 0.28 4.16
C GLY A 75 -8.49 0.65 5.36
N GLU A 76 -7.89 -0.33 6.04
CA GLU A 76 -6.96 -0.09 7.15
C GLU A 76 -5.51 0.08 6.68
N GLY A 77 -5.17 -0.49 5.53
CA GLY A 77 -3.88 -0.27 4.88
C GLY A 77 -3.95 -0.47 3.37
N PHE A 78 -3.00 0.12 2.65
CA PHE A 78 -3.02 0.21 1.20
C PHE A 78 -1.75 -0.36 0.55
N LEU A 79 -1.92 -1.25 -0.42
CA LEU A 79 -0.86 -1.57 -1.37
C LEU A 79 -0.93 -0.56 -2.52
N CYS A 80 0.10 0.25 -2.68
CA CYS A 80 0.22 1.21 -3.78
C CYS A 80 1.05 0.59 -4.89
N VAL A 81 0.39 0.05 -5.92
CA VAL A 81 1.01 -0.79 -6.94
C VAL A 81 1.30 0.01 -8.21
N PHE A 82 2.54 -0.07 -8.68
CA PHE A 82 2.93 0.32 -10.03
C PHE A 82 3.58 -0.88 -10.74
N ALA A 83 3.73 -0.80 -12.06
CA ALA A 83 4.51 -1.80 -12.79
C ALA A 83 5.90 -1.24 -13.14
N ILE A 84 6.96 -2.01 -12.91
CA ILE A 84 8.34 -1.55 -13.14
C ILE A 84 8.66 -1.18 -14.60
N ASN A 85 7.82 -1.63 -15.54
CA ASN A 85 7.89 -1.33 -16.97
C ASN A 85 6.95 -0.20 -17.41
N ASN A 86 6.35 0.54 -16.47
CA ASN A 86 5.43 1.64 -16.75
C ASN A 86 5.72 2.83 -15.82
N THR A 87 6.51 3.78 -16.31
CA THR A 87 6.90 4.99 -15.58
C THR A 87 5.72 5.85 -15.16
N LYS A 88 4.69 5.99 -16.01
CA LYS A 88 3.48 6.76 -15.67
C LYS A 88 2.76 6.17 -14.47
N SER A 89 2.67 4.83 -14.39
CA SER A 89 2.04 4.17 -13.24
C SER A 89 2.79 4.41 -11.92
N PHE A 90 4.11 4.63 -11.98
CA PHE A 90 4.92 5.00 -10.83
C PHE A 90 4.72 6.45 -10.43
N GLU A 91 4.62 7.37 -11.39
CA GLU A 91 4.31 8.78 -11.13
C GLU A 91 2.91 8.95 -10.48
N ASP A 92 1.95 8.14 -10.91
CA ASP A 92 0.57 8.19 -10.40
C ASP A 92 0.44 7.78 -8.92
N ILE A 93 1.42 7.07 -8.35
CA ILE A 93 1.44 6.70 -6.94
C ILE A 93 1.31 7.94 -6.04
N HIS A 94 1.90 9.06 -6.43
CA HIS A 94 1.78 10.29 -5.66
C HIS A 94 0.31 10.73 -5.52
N GLN A 95 -0.47 10.67 -6.59
CA GLN A 95 -1.89 11.05 -6.57
C GLN A 95 -2.72 10.11 -5.69
N TYR A 96 -2.50 8.78 -5.81
CA TYR A 96 -3.16 7.80 -4.95
C TYR A 96 -2.83 8.05 -3.47
N ARG A 97 -1.56 8.29 -3.14
CA ARG A 97 -1.13 8.58 -1.77
C ARG A 97 -1.81 9.83 -1.20
N GLU A 98 -1.80 10.95 -1.93
CA GLU A 98 -2.43 12.19 -1.45
C GLU A 98 -3.95 12.01 -1.28
N GLN A 99 -4.59 11.27 -2.18
CA GLN A 99 -6.01 10.96 -2.04
C GLN A 99 -6.30 10.12 -0.79
N ILE A 100 -5.52 9.06 -0.54
CA ILE A 100 -5.64 8.22 0.66
C ILE A 100 -5.51 9.08 1.91
N LYS A 101 -4.46 9.89 2.02
CA LYS A 101 -4.21 10.76 3.17
C LYS A 101 -5.37 11.74 3.40
N ARG A 102 -5.87 12.37 2.34
CA ARG A 102 -7.01 13.28 2.41
C ARG A 102 -8.28 12.59 2.89
N VAL A 103 -8.59 11.41 2.36
CA VAL A 103 -9.80 10.66 2.74
C VAL A 103 -9.70 10.12 4.17
N LYS A 104 -8.49 9.74 4.60
CA LYS A 104 -8.19 9.31 5.97
C LYS A 104 -8.05 10.45 6.97
N ASP A 105 -7.92 11.68 6.50
CA ASP A 105 -7.60 12.85 7.31
C ASP A 105 -6.38 12.61 8.20
N SER A 106 -5.32 12.05 7.62
CA SER A 106 -4.10 11.68 8.35
C SER A 106 -2.87 11.61 7.46
N ASP A 107 -1.73 12.07 7.99
CA ASP A 107 -0.41 11.92 7.35
C ASP A 107 0.22 10.54 7.59
N ASP A 108 -0.18 9.85 8.66
CA ASP A 108 0.29 8.52 9.03
C ASP A 108 -0.77 7.48 8.67
N VAL A 109 -0.67 6.91 7.47
CA VAL A 109 -1.57 5.86 6.97
C VAL A 109 -0.74 4.65 6.56
N PRO A 110 -1.05 3.43 7.04
CA PRO A 110 -0.34 2.22 6.65
C PRO A 110 -0.37 1.98 5.14
N MET A 111 0.81 2.01 4.52
CA MET A 111 0.97 1.81 3.08
C MET A 111 2.23 1.00 2.79
N VAL A 112 2.23 0.28 1.67
CA VAL A 112 3.43 -0.33 1.09
C VAL A 112 3.49 0.03 -0.39
N LEU A 113 4.64 0.53 -0.84
CA LEU A 113 4.89 0.74 -2.26
C LEU A 113 5.27 -0.59 -2.91
N VAL A 114 4.59 -0.96 -4.00
CA VAL A 114 4.79 -2.24 -4.68
C VAL A 114 5.19 -2.01 -6.13
N GLY A 115 6.40 -2.42 -6.49
CA GLY A 115 6.87 -2.46 -7.88
C GLY A 115 6.63 -3.84 -8.49
N ASN A 116 5.50 -4.01 -9.18
CA ASN A 116 5.13 -5.29 -9.79
C ASN A 116 5.78 -5.51 -11.16
N LYS A 117 5.70 -6.76 -11.64
CA LYS A 117 6.24 -7.25 -12.91
C LYS A 117 7.76 -7.25 -12.94
N CYS A 118 8.42 -7.48 -11.80
CA CYS A 118 9.87 -7.52 -11.70
C CYS A 118 10.52 -8.67 -12.50
N ASP A 119 9.72 -9.62 -12.99
CA ASP A 119 10.14 -10.66 -13.93
C ASP A 119 10.39 -10.14 -15.36
N LEU A 120 9.88 -8.95 -15.70
CA LEU A 120 10.07 -8.37 -17.02
C LEU A 120 11.44 -7.68 -17.14
N ALA A 121 12.16 -7.99 -18.21
CA ALA A 121 13.42 -7.31 -18.53
C ALA A 121 13.25 -5.85 -18.95
N ALA A 122 12.06 -5.47 -19.46
CA ALA A 122 11.75 -4.12 -19.95
C ALA A 122 11.47 -3.13 -18.81
N ARG A 123 12.42 -2.99 -17.86
CA ARG A 123 12.32 -2.04 -16.75
C ARG A 123 12.46 -0.61 -17.24
N THR A 124 11.57 0.28 -16.79
CA THR A 124 11.64 1.73 -17.00
C THR A 124 11.71 2.51 -15.68
N VAL A 125 11.45 1.85 -14.54
CA VAL A 125 11.58 2.41 -13.19
C VAL A 125 12.64 1.62 -12.43
N GLU A 126 13.75 2.29 -12.12
CA GLU A 126 14.87 1.68 -11.39
C GLU A 126 14.50 1.39 -9.94
N SER A 127 14.93 0.24 -9.42
CA SER A 127 14.65 -0.16 -8.03
C SER A 127 15.10 0.90 -7.02
N ARG A 128 16.22 1.56 -7.29
CA ARG A 128 16.74 2.66 -6.46
C ARG A 128 15.79 3.86 -6.44
N GLN A 129 15.24 4.24 -7.59
CA GLN A 129 14.29 5.36 -7.70
C GLN A 129 13.03 5.08 -6.87
N ALA A 130 12.47 3.89 -6.98
CA ALA A 130 11.30 3.49 -6.20
C ALA A 130 11.60 3.38 -4.70
N GLN A 131 12.77 2.86 -4.35
CA GLN A 131 13.23 2.80 -2.96
C GLN A 131 13.39 4.18 -2.33
N ASP A 132 13.95 5.14 -3.06
CA ASP A 132 14.13 6.52 -2.61
C ASP A 132 12.77 7.23 -2.45
N LEU A 133 11.82 6.98 -3.36
CA LEU A 133 10.44 7.48 -3.22
C LEU A 133 9.79 6.92 -1.94
N ALA A 134 9.82 5.59 -1.73
CA ALA A 134 9.25 4.95 -0.56
C ALA A 134 9.86 5.47 0.75
N ARG A 135 11.18 5.69 0.78
CA ARG A 135 11.87 6.33 1.91
C ARG A 135 11.35 7.75 2.18
N SER A 136 11.16 8.55 1.13
CA SER A 136 10.63 9.92 1.29
C SER A 136 9.18 9.93 1.81
N TYR A 137 8.41 8.86 1.54
CA TYR A 137 7.07 8.66 2.09
C TYR A 137 7.06 8.00 3.47
N GLY A 138 8.18 7.46 3.94
CA GLY A 138 8.25 6.72 5.20
C GLY A 138 7.56 5.36 5.16
N ILE A 139 7.50 4.71 3.99
CA ILE A 139 6.79 3.42 3.78
C ILE A 139 7.74 2.34 3.24
N PRO A 140 7.44 1.04 3.44
CA PRO A 140 8.19 -0.04 2.83
C PRO A 140 8.06 -0.05 1.30
N TYR A 141 9.11 -0.53 0.62
CA TYR A 141 9.10 -0.84 -0.82
C TYR A 141 9.36 -2.33 -1.03
N ILE A 142 8.53 -2.98 -1.83
CA ILE A 142 8.68 -4.39 -2.19
C ILE A 142 8.51 -4.56 -3.69
N GLU A 143 9.48 -5.22 -4.34
CA GLU A 143 9.32 -5.67 -5.71
C GLU A 143 8.62 -7.01 -5.77
N THR A 144 7.70 -7.13 -6.72
CA THR A 144 6.86 -8.32 -6.87
C THR A 144 6.78 -8.78 -8.31
N SER A 145 6.54 -10.07 -8.47
CA SER A 145 6.05 -10.64 -9.71
C SER A 145 4.85 -11.52 -9.37
N ALA A 146 3.66 -11.06 -9.78
CA ALA A 146 2.48 -11.92 -9.76
C ALA A 146 2.71 -13.22 -10.55
N LYS A 147 3.49 -13.16 -11.65
CA LYS A 147 3.78 -14.31 -12.52
C LYS A 147 4.63 -15.38 -11.83
N THR A 148 5.71 -15.00 -11.16
CA THR A 148 6.64 -15.94 -10.51
C THR A 148 6.36 -16.15 -9.02
N ARG A 149 5.34 -15.47 -8.48
CA ARG A 149 4.98 -15.39 -7.05
C ARG A 149 6.01 -14.65 -6.18
N GLN A 150 7.10 -14.14 -6.75
CA GLN A 150 8.12 -13.40 -6.01
C GLN A 150 7.50 -12.20 -5.29
N GLY A 151 7.79 -12.06 -3.99
CA GLY A 151 7.42 -10.91 -3.16
C GLY A 151 5.92 -10.74 -2.89
N VAL A 152 5.05 -11.60 -3.44
CA VAL A 152 3.59 -11.44 -3.30
C VAL A 152 3.18 -11.50 -1.84
N GLU A 153 3.57 -12.57 -1.13
CA GLU A 153 3.27 -12.69 0.30
C GLU A 153 3.96 -11.59 1.12
N ASP A 154 5.21 -11.27 0.80
CA ASP A 154 5.95 -10.21 1.49
C ASP A 154 5.23 -8.86 1.43
N ALA A 155 4.66 -8.50 0.27
CA ALA A 155 3.91 -7.26 0.08
C ALA A 155 2.69 -7.19 1.01
N PHE A 156 1.81 -8.19 0.96
CA PHE A 156 0.59 -8.21 1.78
C PHE A 156 0.90 -8.36 3.28
N TYR A 157 1.88 -9.19 3.64
CA TYR A 157 2.21 -9.42 5.06
C TYR A 157 2.94 -8.24 5.68
N THR A 158 3.79 -7.55 4.90
CA THR A 158 4.40 -6.28 5.34
C THR A 158 3.34 -5.23 5.58
N LEU A 159 2.31 -5.13 4.73
CA LEU A 159 1.20 -4.20 4.96
C LEU A 159 0.45 -4.51 6.27
N VAL A 160 0.22 -5.79 6.60
CA VAL A 160 -0.35 -6.18 7.90
C VAL A 160 0.54 -5.73 9.06
N ARG A 161 1.86 -5.85 8.93
CA ARG A 161 2.82 -5.37 9.94
C ARG A 161 2.76 -3.85 10.08
N GLU A 162 2.63 -3.09 9.00
CA GLU A 162 2.45 -1.63 9.05
C GLU A 162 1.13 -1.26 9.77
N ILE A 163 0.03 -1.96 9.50
CA ILE A 163 -1.24 -1.75 10.21
C ILE A 163 -1.09 -2.02 11.71
N ARG A 164 -0.42 -3.13 12.09
CA ARG A 164 -0.13 -3.46 13.50
C ARG A 164 0.69 -2.36 14.16
N GLN A 165 1.77 -1.91 13.54
CA GLN A 165 2.62 -0.83 14.07
C GLN A 165 1.84 0.48 14.24
N HIS A 166 1.07 0.88 13.23
CA HIS A 166 0.23 2.08 13.31
C HIS A 166 -0.81 2.00 14.42
N LYS A 167 -1.47 0.85 14.62
CA LYS A 167 -2.38 0.62 15.77
C LYS A 167 -1.66 0.76 17.11
N LEU A 168 -0.42 0.25 17.22
CA LEU A 168 0.39 0.38 18.44
C LEU A 168 0.78 1.84 18.73
N ARG A 169 1.18 2.61 17.71
CA ARG A 169 1.52 4.04 17.85
C ARG A 169 0.32 4.88 18.31
N LYS A 170 -0.89 4.54 17.85
CA LYS A 170 -2.14 5.21 18.30
C LYS A 170 -2.52 4.89 19.74
N LEU A 171 -2.17 3.71 20.23
CA LEU A 171 -2.44 3.30 21.61
C LEU A 171 -1.40 3.87 22.60
N ASN A 172 -0.15 3.99 22.15
CA ASN A 172 0.97 4.52 22.93
C ASN A 172 1.55 5.74 22.20
N PRO A 173 0.85 6.89 22.20
CA PRO A 173 1.41 8.10 21.62
C PRO A 173 2.73 8.42 22.32
N PRO A 174 3.77 8.86 21.58
CA PRO A 174 4.99 9.33 22.22
C PRO A 174 4.62 10.43 23.21
N ASP A 175 5.18 10.33 24.41
CA ASP A 175 4.96 11.33 25.46
C ASP A 175 5.46 12.68 24.91
N GLU A 176 4.54 13.61 24.63
CA GLU A 176 4.89 14.96 24.14
C GLU A 176 5.62 15.79 25.22
N SER A 177 5.92 15.20 26.39
CA SER A 177 6.80 15.77 27.41
C SER A 177 8.29 15.71 27.03
N GLY A 178 8.63 16.13 25.82
CA GLY A 178 9.93 16.74 25.56
C GLY A 178 9.96 18.11 26.27
N PRO A 179 11.01 18.46 27.04
CA PRO A 179 10.98 19.64 27.89
C PRO A 179 10.72 20.88 27.03
N GLY A 180 9.58 21.52 27.29
CA GLY A 180 9.28 22.84 26.76
C GLY A 180 10.49 23.72 27.02
N CYS A 181 11.13 24.15 25.93
CA CYS A 181 12.19 25.13 25.96
C CYS A 181 11.59 26.45 26.47
N MET A 182 11.51 26.60 27.79
CA MET A 182 11.23 27.86 28.48
C MET A 182 12.46 28.76 28.36
N SER A 183 12.78 29.24 27.16
CA SER A 183 13.78 30.30 27.01
C SER A 183 13.70 30.95 25.64
N CYS A 184 12.70 31.81 25.44
CA CYS A 184 12.83 32.98 24.56
C CYS A 184 11.85 34.07 25.03
N LYS A 185 12.01 34.51 26.29
CA LYS A 185 11.59 35.87 26.66
C LYS A 185 12.61 36.83 26.04
N CYS A 186 12.44 37.12 24.75
CA CYS A 186 13.06 38.30 24.15
C CYS A 186 12.38 39.52 24.75
N VAL A 187 12.94 40.00 25.86
CA VAL A 187 12.74 41.36 26.35
C VAL A 187 13.58 42.24 25.42
N LEU A 188 12.96 42.81 24.40
CA LEU A 188 13.52 43.96 23.71
C LEU A 188 12.78 45.18 24.25
N SER A 189 13.54 45.94 25.05
CA SER A 189 13.26 47.30 25.49
C SER A 189 13.04 48.27 24.34
#